data_AF-K1Y7U4-F1
#
_entry.id   AF-K1Y7U4-F1
#
_cell.length_a   1.000
_cell.length_b   1.000
_cell.length_c   1.000
_cell.angle_alpha   90.00
_cell.angle_beta   90.00
_cell.angle_gamma   90.00
#
_symmetry.space_group_name_H-M   'P 1'
#
loop_
_entity.id
_entity.type
_entity.pdbx_description
1 polymer ?
#
loop_
_entity_poly.entity_id
_entity_poly.type
_entity_poly.pdbx_seq_one_letter_code
_entity_poly.pdbx_strand_id
1 'polypeptide(L)'
;MQSKFSWIVGVVVLVFAFAILFMQEPERVRAISDDGNTWIDAKVSSNAKLSIKKYSEASPESFTALLGSVYEATPDGLVLPTTATVTMKFDSKQTQDIPKGNVRIGAYDKETGFWRLLKSDVDNVNGRVIAKINKLSLFALMFDENIDVSFDDFEKQVTALASSPPPGAVGHVAELAYSAIDGDFVKVDSMESTGGCYGKFQRGNSTTITTSEYESGGLNYRIVMIWQIDGGCGE
;
A
#
# COMPACT_ATOMS: atom_id res chain seq x y z
N MET A 1 -31.70 -30.57 -42.47
CA MET A 1 -31.54 -29.47 -41.48
C MET A 1 -30.18 -29.51 -40.75
N GLN A 2 -29.13 -30.12 -41.34
CA GLN A 2 -27.83 -30.36 -40.68
C GLN A 2 -26.68 -29.44 -41.13
N SER A 3 -26.83 -28.63 -42.20
CA SER A 3 -25.70 -27.82 -42.72
C SER A 3 -25.49 -26.48 -42.00
N LYS A 4 -26.47 -25.99 -41.22
CA LYS A 4 -26.34 -24.70 -40.52
C LYS A 4 -25.47 -24.78 -39.25
N PHE A 5 -25.27 -25.97 -38.68
CA PHE A 5 -24.48 -26.14 -37.46
C PHE A 5 -22.96 -26.10 -37.71
N SER A 6 -22.51 -26.52 -38.90
CA SER A 6 -21.08 -26.62 -39.22
C SER A 6 -20.39 -25.25 -39.38
N TRP A 7 -21.11 -24.23 -39.83
CA TRP A 7 -20.53 -22.91 -40.09
C TRP A 7 -20.37 -22.09 -38.80
N ILE A 8 -21.27 -22.29 -37.83
CA ILE A 8 -21.23 -21.62 -36.52
C ILE A 8 -20.00 -22.10 -35.72
N VAL A 9 -19.71 -23.41 -35.72
CA VAL A 9 -18.53 -23.95 -35.03
C VAL A 9 -17.23 -23.41 -35.65
N GLY A 10 -17.15 -23.32 -36.98
CA GLY A 10 -15.99 -22.77 -37.67
C GLY A 10 -15.73 -21.30 -37.33
N VAL A 11 -16.77 -20.47 -37.28
CA VAL A 11 -16.65 -19.04 -36.91
C VAL A 11 -16.24 -18.87 -35.44
N VAL A 12 -16.81 -19.65 -34.53
CA VAL A 12 -16.45 -19.58 -33.09
C VAL A 12 -14.98 -19.96 -32.87
N VAL A 13 -14.48 -21.01 -33.51
CA VAL A 13 -13.06 -21.42 -33.41
C VAL A 13 -12.13 -20.34 -33.96
N LEU A 14 -12.49 -19.71 -35.08
CA LEU A 14 -11.70 -18.64 -35.69
C LEU A 14 -11.68 -17.38 -34.83
N VAL A 15 -12.81 -16.99 -34.24
CA VAL A 15 -12.90 -15.86 -33.29
C VAL A 15 -12.11 -16.15 -32.01
N PHE A 16 -12.14 -17.38 -31.49
CA PHE A 16 -11.37 -17.77 -30.31
C PHE A 16 -9.86 -17.80 -30.60
N ALA A 17 -9.45 -18.34 -31.75
CA ALA A 17 -8.05 -18.35 -32.17
C ALA A 17 -7.52 -16.92 -32.41
N PHE A 18 -8.34 -16.04 -32.97
CA PHE A 18 -8.01 -14.62 -33.11
C PHE A 18 -7.88 -13.98 -31.72
N ALA A 19 -8.86 -14.17 -30.82
CA ALA A 19 -8.81 -13.62 -29.46
C ALA A 19 -7.57 -14.05 -28.67
N ILE A 20 -7.09 -15.28 -28.83
CA ILE A 20 -5.84 -15.77 -28.21
C ILE A 20 -4.61 -15.06 -28.78
N LEU A 21 -4.58 -14.77 -30.09
CA LEU A 21 -3.48 -14.05 -30.73
C LEU A 21 -3.42 -12.55 -30.35
N PHE A 22 -4.53 -11.97 -29.90
CA PHE A 22 -4.59 -10.59 -29.40
C PHE A 22 -4.49 -10.48 -27.87
N MET A 23 -4.37 -11.59 -27.13
CA MET A 23 -3.94 -11.53 -25.73
C MET A 23 -2.44 -11.22 -25.72
N GLN A 24 -2.10 -9.93 -25.76
CA GLN A 24 -0.73 -9.48 -25.58
C GLN A 24 -0.24 -9.98 -24.21
N GLU A 25 0.70 -10.92 -24.20
CA GLU A 25 1.32 -11.37 -22.98
C GLU A 25 1.98 -10.18 -22.29
N PRO A 26 1.83 -10.05 -20.96
CA PRO A 26 2.41 -8.93 -20.24
C PRO A 26 3.94 -9.02 -20.32
N GLU A 27 4.56 -7.93 -20.75
CA GLU A 27 6.00 -7.83 -20.94
C GLU A 27 6.69 -7.65 -19.59
N ARG A 28 7.86 -8.29 -19.42
CA ARG A 28 8.71 -8.05 -18.25
C ARG A 28 9.45 -6.73 -18.44
N VAL A 29 9.19 -5.79 -17.54
CA VAL A 29 9.83 -4.47 -17.54
C VAL A 29 10.61 -4.30 -16.24
N ARG A 30 11.79 -3.68 -16.37
CA ARG A 30 12.59 -3.22 -15.25
C ARG A 30 12.71 -1.70 -15.32
N ALA A 31 12.20 -1.00 -14.32
CA ALA A 31 12.46 0.43 -14.12
C ALA A 31 13.51 0.62 -13.03
N ILE A 32 14.52 1.45 -13.29
CA ILE A 32 15.64 1.71 -12.39
C ILE A 32 15.70 3.21 -12.13
N SER A 33 16.02 3.60 -10.89
CA SER A 33 16.17 5.01 -10.51
C SER A 33 17.39 5.62 -11.19
N ASP A 34 17.39 6.94 -11.29
CA ASP A 34 18.47 7.75 -11.83
C ASP A 34 19.81 7.54 -11.12
N ASP A 35 19.77 7.30 -9.80
CA ASP A 35 20.95 6.98 -8.99
C ASP A 35 21.29 5.48 -8.93
N GLY A 36 20.47 4.62 -9.55
CA GLY A 36 20.65 3.17 -9.56
C GLY A 36 20.53 2.48 -8.20
N ASN A 37 19.93 3.14 -7.20
CA ASN A 37 19.75 2.58 -5.86
C ASN A 37 18.42 1.82 -5.68
N THR A 38 17.42 2.10 -6.51
CA THR A 38 16.12 1.43 -6.44
C THR A 38 15.69 0.95 -7.82
N TRP A 39 15.07 -0.22 -7.89
CA TRP A 39 14.44 -0.68 -9.13
C TRP A 39 13.20 -1.52 -8.84
N ILE A 40 12.34 -1.61 -9.85
CA ILE A 40 11.13 -2.44 -9.85
C ILE A 40 11.20 -3.40 -11.03
N ASP A 41 11.07 -4.69 -10.74
CA ASP A 41 10.89 -5.76 -11.71
C ASP A 41 9.39 -6.14 -11.75
N ALA A 42 8.71 -5.85 -12.86
CA ALA A 42 7.27 -6.05 -13.00
C ALA A 42 6.88 -6.70 -14.34
N LYS A 43 5.68 -7.27 -14.39
CA LYS A 43 4.99 -7.59 -15.65
C LYS A 43 3.87 -6.57 -15.86
N VAL A 44 3.92 -5.86 -16.98
CA VAL A 44 2.96 -4.79 -17.29
C VAL A 44 2.38 -4.98 -18.69
N SER A 45 1.28 -4.30 -19.00
CA SER A 45 0.79 -4.25 -20.38
C SER A 45 1.83 -3.57 -21.27
N SER A 46 1.90 -3.97 -22.54
CA SER A 46 2.84 -3.44 -23.54
C SER A 46 2.86 -1.90 -23.65
N ASN A 47 1.76 -1.24 -23.28
CA ASN A 47 1.60 0.20 -23.36
C ASN A 47 1.93 0.94 -22.05
N ALA A 48 2.11 0.23 -20.93
CA ALA A 48 2.42 0.84 -19.65
C ALA A 48 3.90 1.22 -19.58
N LYS A 49 4.17 2.52 -19.38
CA LYS A 49 5.52 3.03 -19.16
C LYS A 49 5.78 3.16 -17.66
N LEU A 50 6.53 2.22 -17.12
CA LEU A 50 7.01 2.26 -15.75
C LEU A 50 8.28 3.11 -15.68
N SER A 51 8.32 4.05 -14.75
CA SER A 51 9.55 4.74 -14.37
C SER A 51 9.67 4.84 -12.86
N ILE A 52 10.89 5.05 -12.38
CA ILE A 52 11.18 5.34 -10.98
C ILE A 52 12.26 6.41 -10.93
N LYS A 53 12.10 7.37 -10.03
CA LYS A 53 13.07 8.47 -9.82
C LYS A 53 13.20 8.76 -8.34
N LYS A 54 14.34 9.30 -7.93
CA LYS A 54 14.48 9.84 -6.58
C LYS A 54 13.49 10.99 -6.37
N TYR A 55 12.75 10.95 -5.26
CA TYR A 55 11.78 11.98 -4.90
C TYR A 55 12.51 13.15 -4.24
N SER A 56 12.64 14.25 -4.96
CA SER A 56 13.44 15.42 -4.56
C SER A 56 12.81 16.24 -3.43
N GLU A 57 11.51 16.09 -3.20
CA GLU A 57 10.76 16.84 -2.18
C GLU A 57 10.86 16.19 -0.80
N ALA A 58 11.44 14.99 -0.68
CA ALA A 58 11.69 14.38 0.61
C ALA A 58 12.83 15.10 1.36
N SER A 59 12.49 15.78 2.45
CA SER A 59 13.45 16.38 3.40
C SER A 59 13.83 15.39 4.52
N PRO A 60 15.13 15.21 4.85
CA PRO A 60 15.59 14.31 5.93
C PRO A 60 15.07 14.64 7.33
N GLU A 61 14.60 15.87 7.56
CA GLU A 61 14.00 16.31 8.83
C GLU A 61 12.49 16.05 8.89
N SER A 62 11.92 15.37 7.89
CA SER A 62 10.48 15.33 7.66
C SER A 62 9.87 13.93 7.69
N PHE A 63 10.62 12.90 8.11
CA PHE A 63 10.12 11.53 8.07
C PHE A 63 10.42 10.72 9.34
N THR A 64 9.39 10.09 9.86
CA THR A 64 9.42 9.06 10.89
C THR A 64 10.07 7.80 10.32
N ALA A 65 11.10 7.32 10.99
CA ALA A 65 11.76 6.04 10.73
C ALA A 65 12.41 5.87 9.33
N LEU A 66 12.61 6.95 8.56
CA LEU A 66 13.26 6.90 7.25
C LEU A 66 14.78 6.70 7.36
N LEU A 67 15.34 5.76 6.59
CA LEU A 67 16.77 5.43 6.58
C LEU A 67 17.54 5.97 5.37
N GLY A 68 16.85 6.61 4.42
CA GLY A 68 17.47 7.04 3.18
C GLY A 68 16.58 7.91 2.30
N SER A 69 16.80 7.84 0.99
CA SER A 69 15.99 8.59 0.03
C SER A 69 14.63 7.94 -0.20
N VAL A 70 13.64 8.77 -0.52
CA VAL A 70 12.34 8.33 -1.03
C VAL A 70 12.40 8.25 -2.56
N TYR A 71 11.73 7.25 -3.14
CA TYR A 71 11.66 7.02 -4.57
C TYR A 71 10.21 7.00 -5.04
N GLU A 72 9.91 7.71 -6.11
CA GLU A 72 8.58 7.76 -6.71
C GLU A 72 8.51 6.83 -7.91
N ALA A 73 7.60 5.86 -7.89
CA ALA A 73 7.28 5.02 -9.05
C ALA A 73 6.07 5.60 -9.81
N THR A 74 6.19 5.71 -11.13
CA THR A 74 5.18 6.30 -12.02
C THR A 74 4.65 5.27 -13.03
N PRO A 75 3.34 5.26 -13.34
CA PRO A 75 2.30 6.14 -12.79
C PRO A 75 1.90 5.75 -11.36
N ASP A 76 1.80 6.76 -10.51
CA ASP A 76 1.42 6.60 -9.11
C ASP A 76 0.04 5.96 -8.96
N GLY A 77 -0.12 5.08 -7.97
CA GLY A 77 -1.36 4.36 -7.69
C GLY A 77 -1.72 3.25 -8.68
N LEU A 78 -0.91 3.02 -9.73
CA LEU A 78 -1.17 1.95 -10.71
C LEU A 78 -1.16 0.58 -10.03
N VAL A 79 -2.29 -0.13 -10.11
CA VAL A 79 -2.39 -1.53 -9.69
C VAL A 79 -1.86 -2.43 -10.80
N LEU A 80 -0.88 -3.26 -10.44
CA LEU A 80 -0.21 -4.16 -11.36
C LEU A 80 -1.03 -5.45 -11.53
N PRO A 81 -1.10 -6.03 -12.75
CA PRO A 81 -1.88 -7.24 -13.01
C PRO A 81 -1.31 -8.47 -12.30
N THR A 82 -0.02 -8.42 -11.92
CA THR A 82 0.66 -9.45 -11.14
C THR A 82 1.56 -8.79 -10.12
N THR A 83 1.88 -9.52 -9.05
CA THR A 83 2.88 -9.08 -8.07
C THR A 83 4.21 -8.76 -8.75
N ALA A 84 4.75 -7.59 -8.45
CA ALA A 84 6.09 -7.14 -8.84
C ALA A 84 7.02 -7.15 -7.63
N THR A 85 8.31 -6.98 -7.91
CA THR A 85 9.35 -6.92 -6.89
C THR A 85 9.98 -5.53 -6.91
N VAL A 86 9.97 -4.85 -5.78
CA VAL A 86 10.78 -3.65 -5.54
C VAL A 86 12.05 -4.05 -4.80
N THR A 87 13.18 -3.54 -5.25
CA THR A 87 14.47 -3.75 -4.58
C THR A 87 15.15 -2.41 -4.35
N MET A 88 15.63 -2.22 -3.13
CA MET A 88 16.37 -1.03 -2.72
C MET A 88 17.75 -1.44 -2.21
N LYS A 89 18.80 -0.77 -2.67
CA LYS A 89 20.13 -0.88 -2.08
C LYS A 89 20.12 -0.22 -0.71
N PHE A 90 20.81 -0.84 0.23
CA PHE A 90 21.06 -0.24 1.55
C PHE A 90 22.54 -0.34 1.89
N ASP A 91 23.06 0.68 2.57
CA ASP A 91 24.42 0.62 3.13
C ASP A 91 24.36 -0.05 4.50
N SER A 92 24.98 -1.23 4.59
CA SER A 92 25.13 -1.96 5.86
C SER A 92 25.80 -1.12 6.97
N LYS A 93 26.60 -0.10 6.62
CA LYS A 93 27.22 0.80 7.59
C LYS A 93 26.23 1.74 8.25
N GLN A 94 25.23 2.21 7.49
CA GLN A 94 24.15 3.09 8.01
C GLN A 94 23.20 2.34 8.95
N THR A 95 23.26 1.02 8.95
CA THR A 95 22.34 0.14 9.70
C THR A 95 23.08 -0.69 10.75
N GLN A 96 24.34 -0.38 11.08
CA GLN A 96 25.12 -1.14 12.06
C GLN A 96 24.49 -1.15 13.45
N ASP A 97 23.87 -0.03 13.84
CA ASP A 97 23.20 0.13 15.13
C ASP A 97 21.72 -0.32 15.09
N ILE A 98 21.21 -0.68 13.91
CA ILE A 98 19.84 -1.16 13.73
C ILE A 98 19.82 -2.68 13.90
N PRO A 99 18.98 -3.22 14.80
CA PRO A 99 18.80 -4.66 14.91
C PRO A 99 18.51 -5.31 13.56
N LYS A 100 19.28 -6.35 13.23
CA LYS A 100 19.10 -7.09 11.97
C LYS A 100 17.66 -7.61 11.88
N GLY A 101 16.98 -7.27 10.80
CA GLY A 101 15.57 -7.64 10.57
C GLY A 101 14.59 -6.48 10.71
N ASN A 102 15.01 -5.36 11.28
CA ASN A 102 14.16 -4.17 11.43
C ASN A 102 14.27 -3.20 10.25
N VAL A 103 14.93 -3.58 9.15
CA VAL A 103 14.98 -2.75 7.94
C VAL A 103 13.98 -3.30 6.93
N ARG A 104 13.01 -2.47 6.53
CA ARG A 104 11.94 -2.85 5.60
C ARG A 104 11.77 -1.79 4.53
N ILE A 105 11.16 -2.18 3.41
CA ILE A 105 10.67 -1.21 2.43
C ILE A 105 9.31 -0.72 2.92
N GLY A 106 9.18 0.58 3.13
CA GLY A 106 7.90 1.26 3.30
C GLY A 106 7.29 1.59 1.95
N ALA A 107 5.98 1.43 1.82
CA ALA A 107 5.19 1.96 0.71
C ALA A 107 4.22 3.01 1.24
N TYR A 108 4.22 4.20 0.66
CA TYR A 108 3.28 5.23 1.07
C TYR A 108 1.88 4.92 0.55
N ASP A 109 0.86 5.11 1.36
CA ASP A 109 -0.54 5.05 0.97
C ASP A 109 -1.11 6.45 0.96
N LYS A 110 -1.34 7.00 -0.23
CA LYS A 110 -1.89 8.36 -0.38
C LYS A 110 -3.34 8.48 0.12
N GLU A 111 -4.08 7.38 0.18
CA GLU A 111 -5.47 7.40 0.62
C GLU A 111 -5.55 7.60 2.14
N THR A 112 -4.70 6.92 2.90
CA THR A 112 -4.64 7.05 4.37
C THR A 112 -3.59 8.05 4.85
N GLY A 113 -2.66 8.44 3.98
CA GLY A 113 -1.52 9.30 4.31
C GLY A 113 -0.45 8.62 5.16
N PHE A 114 -0.34 7.28 5.09
CA PHE A 114 0.55 6.47 5.94
C PHE A 114 1.60 5.73 5.14
N TRP A 115 2.80 5.55 5.71
CA TRP A 115 3.71 4.50 5.28
C TRP A 115 3.25 3.15 5.81
N ARG A 116 3.20 2.16 4.93
CA ARG A 116 2.96 0.75 5.27
C ARG A 116 4.25 -0.01 5.10
N LEU A 117 4.72 -0.66 6.16
CA LEU A 117 5.93 -1.48 6.11
C LEU A 117 5.64 -2.79 5.38
N LEU A 118 6.26 -2.97 4.21
CA LEU A 118 6.09 -4.19 3.42
C LEU A 118 6.88 -5.34 4.02
N LYS A 119 6.35 -6.55 3.91
CA LYS A 119 7.14 -7.76 4.23
C LYS A 119 8.34 -7.81 3.29
N SER A 120 9.53 -7.75 3.88
CA SER A 120 10.79 -7.53 3.17
C SER A 120 11.80 -8.61 3.50
N ASP A 121 12.59 -9.02 2.52
CA ASP A 121 13.75 -9.90 2.67
C ASP A 121 15.03 -9.05 2.60
N VAL A 122 15.92 -9.21 3.58
CA VAL A 122 17.19 -8.47 3.66
C VAL A 122 18.35 -9.34 3.19
N ASP A 123 18.93 -8.99 2.04
CA ASP A 123 20.13 -9.58 1.48
C ASP A 123 21.36 -8.76 1.89
N ASN A 124 21.96 -9.15 3.01
CA ASN A 124 23.16 -8.50 3.55
C ASN A 124 24.41 -8.72 2.69
N VAL A 125 24.44 -9.78 1.87
CA VAL A 125 25.61 -10.09 1.04
C VAL A 125 25.69 -9.11 -0.12
N ASN A 126 24.54 -8.82 -0.74
CA ASN A 126 24.45 -7.90 -1.87
C ASN A 126 24.03 -6.47 -1.46
N GLY A 127 23.79 -6.21 -0.17
CA GLY A 127 23.37 -4.91 0.35
C GLY A 127 22.01 -4.47 -0.19
N ARG A 128 21.00 -5.34 -0.13
CA ARG A 128 19.66 -5.10 -0.72
C ARG A 128 18.54 -5.47 0.24
N VAL A 129 17.45 -4.71 0.15
CA VAL A 129 16.15 -5.06 0.74
C VAL A 129 15.18 -5.28 -0.41
N ILE A 130 14.40 -6.35 -0.33
CA ILE A 130 13.54 -6.80 -1.41
C ILE A 130 12.12 -6.94 -0.86
N ALA A 131 11.12 -6.37 -1.52
CA ALA A 131 9.73 -6.51 -1.14
C ALA A 131 8.83 -6.80 -2.36
N LYS A 132 7.68 -7.42 -2.10
CA LYS A 132 6.65 -7.67 -3.10
C LYS A 132 5.62 -6.54 -3.08
N ILE A 133 5.24 -6.06 -4.25
CA ILE A 133 4.26 -4.99 -4.43
C ILE A 133 3.22 -5.36 -5.49
N ASN A 134 2.04 -4.79 -5.39
CA ASN A 134 0.97 -4.88 -6.38
C ASN A 134 0.39 -3.52 -6.79
N LYS A 135 0.86 -2.43 -6.17
CA LYS A 135 0.48 -1.04 -6.46
C LYS A 135 1.76 -0.21 -6.49
N LEU A 136 1.90 0.67 -7.48
CA LEU A 136 2.98 1.65 -7.52
C LEU A 136 2.68 2.80 -6.56
N SER A 137 3.72 3.30 -5.88
CA SER A 137 3.62 4.41 -4.94
C SER A 137 5.00 5.06 -4.73
N LEU A 138 5.14 5.85 -3.66
CA LEU A 138 6.41 6.19 -3.05
C LEU A 138 6.96 5.00 -2.25
N PHE A 139 8.25 4.76 -2.38
CA PHE A 139 8.97 3.70 -1.68
C PHE A 139 10.18 4.27 -0.95
N ALA A 140 10.45 3.73 0.23
CA ALA A 140 11.57 4.14 1.05
C ALA A 140 12.12 2.97 1.88
N LEU A 141 13.39 3.05 2.26
CA LEU A 141 13.93 2.19 3.32
C LEU A 141 13.55 2.78 4.67
N MET A 142 12.93 1.98 5.51
CA MET A 142 12.43 2.40 6.82
C MET A 142 12.85 1.43 7.91
N PHE A 143 12.95 1.97 9.13
CA PHE A 143 13.15 1.21 10.35
C PHE A 143 11.79 0.75 10.91
N ASP A 144 11.68 -0.54 11.17
CA ASP A 144 10.55 -1.17 11.86
C ASP A 144 10.78 -1.03 13.36
N GLU A 145 10.26 0.06 13.92
CA GLU A 145 10.31 0.30 15.35
C GLU A 145 9.15 -0.41 16.04
N ASN A 146 9.47 -1.20 17.07
CA ASN A 146 8.43 -1.85 17.86
C ASN A 146 7.86 -0.84 18.87
N ILE A 147 6.86 -0.08 18.44
CA ILE A 147 6.16 0.89 19.28
C ILE A 147 5.17 0.16 20.19
N ASP A 148 5.28 0.40 21.50
CA ASP A 148 4.30 -0.06 22.47
C ASP A 148 3.13 0.92 22.49
N VAL A 149 1.99 0.48 21.94
CA VAL A 149 0.77 1.29 21.84
C VAL A 149 -0.27 0.75 22.82
N SER A 150 -0.83 1.65 23.63
CA SER A 150 -1.98 1.35 24.48
C SER A 150 -3.22 1.04 23.64
N PHE A 151 -3.70 -0.20 23.72
CA PHE A 151 -4.93 -0.63 23.06
C PHE A 151 -6.16 0.13 23.59
N ASP A 152 -6.19 0.44 24.89
CA ASP A 152 -7.29 1.18 25.52
C ASP A 152 -7.42 2.60 24.94
N ASP A 153 -6.30 3.28 24.67
CA ASP A 153 -6.31 4.60 24.04
C ASP A 153 -6.81 4.53 22.60
N PHE A 154 -6.37 3.52 21.84
CA PHE A 154 -6.85 3.27 20.49
C PHE A 154 -8.38 3.02 20.47
N GLU A 155 -8.88 2.10 21.29
CA GLU A 155 -10.32 1.79 21.35
C GLU A 155 -11.16 2.99 21.77
N LYS A 156 -10.69 3.79 22.72
CA LYS A 156 -11.38 5.01 23.17
C LYS A 156 -11.54 5.99 22.01
N GLN A 157 -10.50 6.20 21.22
CA GLN A 157 -10.54 7.12 20.08
C GLN A 157 -11.38 6.56 18.92
N VAL A 158 -11.30 5.26 18.64
CA VAL A 158 -12.17 4.58 17.68
C VAL A 158 -13.64 4.73 18.09
N THR A 159 -13.97 4.52 19.36
CA THR A 159 -15.33 4.69 19.89
C THR A 159 -15.82 6.13 19.75
N ALA A 160 -14.94 7.11 20.02
CA ALA A 160 -15.27 8.53 19.84
C ALA A 160 -15.61 8.85 18.38
N LEU A 161 -14.79 8.41 17.42
CA LEU A 161 -15.08 8.55 15.98
C LEU A 161 -16.37 7.81 15.59
N ALA A 162 -16.56 6.60 16.12
CA ALA A 162 -17.72 5.77 15.83
C ALA A 162 -19.04 6.34 16.35
N SER A 163 -19.00 7.25 17.33
CA SER A 163 -20.19 7.89 17.90
C SER A 163 -20.88 8.88 16.96
N SER A 164 -20.18 9.34 15.93
CA SER A 164 -20.69 10.33 14.96
C SER A 164 -20.35 9.89 13.53
N PRO A 165 -20.92 8.77 13.06
CA PRO A 165 -20.62 8.24 11.74
C PRO A 165 -21.12 9.19 10.64
N PRO A 166 -20.44 9.25 9.48
CA PRO A 166 -20.95 9.97 8.33
C PRO A 166 -22.29 9.37 7.85
N PRO A 167 -23.16 10.16 7.20
CA PRO A 167 -24.43 9.66 6.66
C PRO A 167 -24.21 8.48 5.71
N GLY A 168 -25.05 7.45 5.85
CA GLY A 168 -24.99 6.24 5.02
C GLY A 168 -23.94 5.20 5.46
N ALA A 169 -23.20 5.42 6.56
CA ALA A 169 -22.24 4.45 7.05
C ALA A 169 -22.90 3.12 7.47
N VAL A 170 -22.36 2.02 6.97
CA VAL A 170 -22.77 0.63 7.30
C VAL A 170 -21.67 -0.17 8.00
N GLY A 171 -20.42 0.29 7.90
CA GLY A 171 -19.25 -0.34 8.49
C GLY A 171 -18.06 0.61 8.55
N HIS A 172 -17.02 0.22 9.28
CA HIS A 172 -15.74 0.92 9.28
C HIS A 172 -14.58 -0.04 9.48
N VAL A 173 -13.41 0.39 9.01
CA VAL A 173 -12.09 -0.14 9.38
C VAL A 173 -11.30 1.04 9.96
N ALA A 174 -10.81 0.90 11.17
CA ALA A 174 -9.94 1.88 11.82
C ALA A 174 -8.50 1.36 11.84
N GLU A 175 -7.58 2.15 11.32
CA GLU A 175 -6.15 1.87 11.33
C GLU A 175 -5.44 2.92 12.19
N LEU A 176 -4.45 2.49 12.98
CA LEU A 176 -3.58 3.39 13.73
C LEU A 176 -2.25 3.59 12.99
N ALA A 177 -1.74 4.82 13.04
CA ALA A 177 -0.38 5.15 12.70
C ALA A 177 0.26 6.06 13.75
N TYR A 178 1.58 6.06 13.81
CA TYR A 178 2.36 6.90 14.71
C TYR A 178 3.34 7.76 13.93
N SER A 179 3.80 8.83 14.56
CA SER A 179 4.80 9.72 14.02
C SER A 179 5.64 10.36 15.12
N ALA A 180 6.96 10.44 14.89
CA ALA A 180 7.88 11.26 15.67
C ALA A 180 8.00 12.70 15.13
N ILE A 181 7.55 12.95 13.90
CA ILE A 181 7.69 14.23 13.19
C ILE A 181 6.37 14.60 12.52
N ASP A 182 5.94 15.84 12.65
CA ASP A 182 4.62 16.24 12.15
C ASP A 182 4.41 15.91 10.65
N GLY A 183 3.27 15.30 10.34
CA GLY A 183 2.87 14.95 8.97
C GLY A 183 3.39 13.62 8.40
N ASP A 184 4.31 12.89 9.04
CA ASP A 184 4.84 11.62 8.51
C ASP A 184 4.53 10.39 9.36
N PHE A 185 3.46 9.70 9.01
CA PHE A 185 2.89 8.64 9.83
C PHE A 185 3.23 7.25 9.29
N VAL A 186 3.62 6.33 10.18
CA VAL A 186 3.88 4.92 9.90
C VAL A 186 2.76 4.07 10.51
N LYS A 187 2.14 3.20 9.71
CA LYS A 187 1.06 2.31 10.17
C LYS A 187 1.57 1.35 11.24
N VAL A 188 0.79 1.17 12.30
CA VAL A 188 0.99 0.13 13.31
C VAL A 188 0.21 -1.11 12.88
N ASP A 189 0.89 -2.09 12.29
CA ASP A 189 0.26 -3.27 11.67
C ASP A 189 -0.58 -4.13 12.65
N SER A 190 -0.29 -4.07 13.95
CA SER A 190 -1.01 -4.81 15.00
C SER A 190 -2.31 -4.14 15.45
N MET A 191 -2.56 -2.89 15.05
CA MET A 191 -3.67 -2.08 15.54
C MET A 191 -4.66 -1.77 14.41
N GLU A 192 -5.61 -2.68 14.26
CA GLU A 192 -6.76 -2.54 13.36
C GLU A 192 -8.04 -2.90 14.10
N SER A 193 -9.10 -2.11 13.91
CA SER A 193 -10.43 -2.41 14.44
C SER A 193 -11.45 -2.35 13.32
N THR A 194 -12.42 -3.26 13.35
CA THR A 194 -13.53 -3.26 12.40
C THR A 194 -14.85 -3.22 13.15
N GLY A 195 -15.81 -2.49 12.59
CA GLY A 195 -17.13 -2.36 13.18
C GLY A 195 -18.18 -2.03 12.14
N GLY A 196 -19.42 -1.90 12.59
CA GLY A 196 -20.55 -1.58 11.71
C GLY A 196 -21.89 -1.79 12.40
N CYS A 197 -22.94 -1.85 11.60
CA CYS A 197 -24.30 -2.00 12.10
C CYS A 197 -24.43 -3.25 12.98
N TYR A 198 -24.96 -3.09 14.20
CA TYR A 198 -25.15 -4.16 15.17
C TYR A 198 -23.86 -4.95 15.50
N GLY A 199 -22.71 -4.27 15.44
CA GLY A 199 -21.40 -4.87 15.72
C GLY A 199 -20.87 -5.76 14.59
N LYS A 200 -21.47 -5.71 13.39
CA LYS A 200 -21.01 -6.47 12.22
C LYS A 200 -20.51 -5.54 11.15
N PHE A 201 -19.29 -5.80 10.68
CA PHE A 201 -18.76 -5.12 9.51
C PHE A 201 -19.61 -5.43 8.27
N GLN A 202 -19.98 -4.38 7.54
CA GLN A 202 -20.64 -4.47 6.25
C GLN A 202 -19.84 -3.67 5.23
N ARG A 203 -19.66 -4.24 4.04
CA ARG A 203 -18.99 -3.57 2.92
C ARG A 203 -19.97 -2.66 2.20
N GLY A 204 -19.57 -1.42 1.98
CA GLY A 204 -20.36 -0.42 1.28
C GLY A 204 -20.08 -0.39 -0.21
N ASN A 205 -20.87 0.38 -0.94
CA ASN A 205 -20.68 0.64 -2.36
C ASN A 205 -19.67 1.77 -2.61
N SER A 206 -19.42 2.60 -1.60
CA SER A 206 -18.38 3.62 -1.60
C SER A 206 -17.70 3.73 -0.24
N THR A 207 -16.66 4.54 -0.15
CA THR A 207 -15.92 4.77 1.09
C THR A 207 -15.70 6.25 1.34
N THR A 208 -15.62 6.64 2.61
CA THR A 208 -15.14 7.96 3.03
C THR A 208 -14.20 7.82 4.21
N ILE A 209 -13.35 8.82 4.46
CA ILE A 209 -12.32 8.76 5.49
C ILE A 209 -12.54 9.89 6.48
N THR A 210 -12.44 9.56 7.77
CA THR A 210 -12.29 10.54 8.85
C THR A 210 -11.01 10.25 9.62
N THR A 211 -10.38 11.29 10.14
CA THR A 211 -9.14 11.16 10.92
C THR A 211 -9.32 11.74 12.32
N SER A 212 -8.58 11.19 13.29
CA SER A 212 -8.39 11.79 14.61
C SER A 212 -6.92 11.71 14.95
N GLU A 213 -6.38 12.75 15.58
CA GLU A 213 -4.98 12.83 15.99
C GLU A 213 -4.89 13.13 17.49
N TYR A 214 -3.92 12.52 18.15
CA TYR A 214 -3.63 12.76 19.56
C TYR A 214 -2.16 12.52 19.86
N GLU A 215 -1.65 13.15 20.90
CA GLU A 215 -0.28 12.98 21.37
C GLU A 215 -0.26 12.06 22.60
N SER A 216 0.69 11.13 22.66
CA SER A 216 0.95 10.32 23.85
C SER A 216 2.41 9.86 23.86
N GLY A 217 3.06 9.93 25.02
CA GLY A 217 4.46 9.47 25.17
C GLY A 217 5.48 10.17 24.26
N GLY A 218 5.20 11.41 23.83
CA GLY A 218 6.08 12.17 22.91
C GLY A 218 5.98 11.77 21.44
N LEU A 219 4.98 10.96 21.08
CA LEU A 219 4.64 10.62 19.69
C LEU A 219 3.27 11.19 19.32
N ASN A 220 3.12 11.53 18.05
CA ASN A 220 1.83 11.87 17.44
C ASN A 220 1.21 10.59 16.90
N TYR A 221 -0.05 10.34 17.22
CA TYR A 221 -0.82 9.23 16.70
C TYR A 221 -1.91 9.76 15.78
N ARG A 222 -2.14 9.07 14.67
CA ARG A 222 -3.28 9.31 13.78
C ARG A 222 -4.09 8.02 13.66
N ILE A 223 -5.38 8.13 13.91
CA ILE A 223 -6.34 7.10 13.57
C ILE A 223 -7.01 7.51 12.27
N VAL A 224 -6.96 6.65 11.27
CA VAL A 224 -7.71 6.77 10.03
C VAL A 224 -8.87 5.79 10.10
N MET A 225 -10.09 6.31 10.04
CA MET A 225 -11.30 5.51 9.98
C MET A 225 -11.87 5.55 8.56
N ILE A 226 -11.77 4.40 7.89
CA ILE A 226 -12.30 4.16 6.54
C ILE A 226 -13.73 3.65 6.69
N TRP A 227 -14.67 4.54 6.46
CA TRP A 227 -16.09 4.24 6.49
C TRP A 227 -16.54 3.57 5.21
N GLN A 228 -17.38 2.56 5.35
CA GLN A 228 -18.11 1.90 4.28
C GLN A 228 -19.48 2.57 4.16
N ILE A 229 -19.76 3.19 3.01
CA ILE A 229 -20.98 3.96 2.76
C ILE A 229 -21.92 3.20 1.82
N ASP A 230 -23.18 3.15 2.22
CA ASP A 230 -24.30 2.67 1.41
C ASP A 230 -25.60 3.37 1.85
N GLY A 231 -26.64 2.63 2.24
CA GLY A 231 -27.91 3.17 2.74
C GLY A 231 -27.95 3.50 4.25
N GLY A 232 -26.84 3.30 4.97
CA GLY A 232 -26.78 3.41 6.43
C GLY A 232 -27.31 2.18 7.17
N CYS A 233 -27.23 2.20 8.49
CA CYS A 233 -27.82 1.16 9.35
C CYS A 233 -29.34 1.32 9.43
N GLY A 234 -30.05 1.01 8.34
CA GLY A 234 -31.50 0.84 8.34
C GLY A 234 -31.88 -0.55 8.87
N GLU A 235 -32.94 -0.60 9.69
CA GLU A 235 -33.53 -1.81 10.29
C GLU A 235 -33.87 -2.91 9.27
#